data_AF-A0A812LFY7-F1
#
_entry.id   AF-A0A812LFY7-F1
#
_cell.length_a   1.000
_cell.length_b   1.000
_cell.length_c   1.000
_cell.angle_alpha   90.00
_cell.angle_beta   90.00
_cell.angle_gamma   90.00
#
_symmetry.space_group_name_H-M   'P 1'
#
loop_
_entity.id
_entity.type
_entity.pdbx_description
1 polymer ?
#
loop_
_entity_poly.entity_id
_entity_poly.type
_entity_poly.pdbx_seq_one_letter_code
_entity_poly.pdbx_strand_id
1 'polypeptide(L)'
;MRESGKIPRGPPDLPTGTEVIEQKCVAYLIGKGGQALAAINAAAGVSTQIDQSTKSFGYSMANIYGTEEGTAKAKLILRQKISEYRPLRG
;
A
#
# COMPACT_ATOMS: atom_id res chain seq x y z
N MET A 1 -11.23 24.71 13.53
CA MET A 1 -11.97 23.49 13.13
C MET A 1 -10.98 22.60 12.38
N ARG A 2 -10.71 21.37 12.86
CA ARG A 2 -9.78 20.46 12.17
C ARG A 2 -10.61 19.64 11.19
N GLU A 3 -10.60 20.02 9.92
CA GLU A 3 -11.10 19.19 8.83
C GLU A 3 -10.33 17.86 8.87
N SER A 4 -10.94 16.86 9.47
CA SER A 4 -10.44 15.50 9.43
C SER A 4 -10.61 15.06 7.98
N GLY A 5 -9.52 15.14 7.22
CA GLY A 5 -9.44 14.74 5.82
C GLY A 5 -10.10 13.38 5.64
N LYS A 6 -11.30 13.38 5.08
CA LYS A 6 -11.95 12.17 4.62
C LYS A 6 -11.14 11.73 3.41
N ILE A 7 -10.10 10.92 3.63
CA ILE A 7 -9.51 10.10 2.57
C ILE A 7 -10.69 9.41 1.87
N PRO A 8 -10.98 9.74 0.59
CA PRO A 8 -12.09 9.13 -0.11
C PRO A 8 -11.83 7.63 -0.14
N ARG A 9 -12.67 6.89 0.58
CA ARG A 9 -12.73 5.43 0.48
C ARG A 9 -13.39 5.19 -0.88
N GLY A 10 -12.57 4.89 -1.88
CA GLY A 10 -12.86 5.05 -3.32
C GLY A 10 -14.19 4.46 -3.85
N PRO A 11 -14.69 5.04 -4.96
CA PRO A 11 -14.91 4.33 -6.24
C PRO A 11 -14.55 5.23 -7.47
N PRO A 12 -15.00 4.98 -8.72
CA PRO A 12 -14.29 4.47 -9.93
C PRO A 12 -13.01 5.18 -10.44
N ASP A 13 -12.44 6.14 -9.72
CA ASP A 13 -11.31 6.93 -10.21
C ASP A 13 -9.97 6.17 -10.23
N LEU A 14 -9.11 6.55 -11.18
CA LEU A 14 -7.76 6.02 -11.31
C LEU A 14 -6.96 6.25 -10.01
N PRO A 15 -6.14 5.28 -9.58
CA PRO A 15 -5.27 5.48 -8.42
C PRO A 15 -4.34 6.68 -8.66
N THR A 16 -4.19 7.55 -7.65
CA THR A 16 -3.22 8.66 -7.67
C THR A 16 -1.81 8.16 -7.94
N GLY A 17 -1.48 6.97 -7.43
CA GLY A 17 -0.24 6.30 -7.80
C GLY A 17 -0.35 4.80 -7.65
N THR A 18 0.44 4.11 -8.48
CA THR A 18 0.59 2.66 -8.42
C THR A 18 2.04 2.29 -8.11
N GLU A 19 2.22 1.19 -7.39
CA GLU A 19 3.53 0.61 -7.11
C GLU A 19 3.48 -0.91 -7.31
N VAL A 20 4.45 -1.45 -8.04
CA VAL A 20 4.57 -2.90 -8.25
C VAL A 20 5.25 -3.51 -7.02
N ILE A 21 4.64 -4.58 -6.50
CA ILE A 21 5.13 -5.27 -5.32
C ILE A 21 5.35 -6.74 -5.68
N GLU A 22 6.54 -7.27 -5.36
CA GLU A 22 6.78 -8.71 -5.49
C GLU A 22 5.82 -9.52 -4.61
N GLN A 23 5.26 -10.60 -5.16
CA GLN A 23 4.24 -11.39 -4.49
C GLN A 23 4.70 -11.92 -3.11
N LYS A 24 5.99 -12.21 -2.96
CA LYS A 24 6.60 -12.65 -1.69
C LYS A 24 6.48 -11.62 -0.56
N CYS A 25 6.48 -10.32 -0.91
CA CYS A 25 6.42 -9.21 0.05
C CYS A 25 4.97 -8.83 0.40
N VAL A 26 3.98 -9.22 -0.40
CA VAL A 26 2.57 -8.81 -0.23
C VAL A 26 2.03 -9.18 1.14
N ALA A 27 2.21 -10.43 1.57
CA ALA A 27 1.78 -10.88 2.89
C ALA A 27 2.45 -10.11 4.04
N TYR A 28 3.74 -9.78 3.89
CA TYR A 28 4.49 -8.98 4.86
C TYR A 28 3.98 -7.53 4.93
N LEU A 29 3.66 -6.93 3.79
CA LEU A 29 3.15 -5.55 3.70
C LEU A 29 1.71 -5.42 4.21
N ILE A 30 0.87 -6.42 3.94
CA ILE A 30 -0.49 -6.50 4.48
C ILE A 30 -0.42 -6.72 6.00
N GLY A 31 0.42 -7.64 6.45
CA GLY A 31 0.55 -8.02 7.85
C GLY A 31 -0.67 -8.81 8.36
N LYS A 32 -0.60 -9.27 9.61
CA LYS A 32 -1.69 -10.06 10.23
C LYS A 32 -2.97 -9.22 10.30
N GLY A 33 -4.02 -9.66 9.59
CA GLY A 33 -5.31 -8.97 9.55
C GLY A 33 -5.29 -7.59 8.86
N GLY A 34 -4.29 -7.29 8.03
CA GLY A 34 -4.20 -5.99 7.33
C GLY A 34 -3.66 -4.84 8.18
N GLN A 35 -3.19 -5.10 9.40
CA GLN A 35 -2.72 -4.08 10.33
C GLN A 35 -1.50 -3.30 9.81
N ALA A 36 -0.58 -3.97 9.12
CA ALA A 36 0.61 -3.30 8.60
C ALA A 36 0.24 -2.32 7.47
N LEU A 37 -0.64 -2.74 6.55
CA LEU A 37 -1.13 -1.86 5.49
C LEU A 37 -1.96 -0.69 6.06
N ALA A 38 -2.79 -0.95 7.07
CA ALA A 38 -3.53 0.09 7.77
C ALA A 38 -2.61 1.12 8.43
N ALA A 39 -1.49 0.70 9.02
CA ALA A 39 -0.49 1.59 9.59
C ALA A 39 0.21 2.44 8.52
N ILE A 40 0.53 1.86 7.35
CA ILE A 40 1.10 2.60 6.20
C ILE A 40 0.11 3.67 5.74
N ASN A 41 -1.16 3.28 5.56
CA ASN A 41 -2.25 4.17 5.18
C ASN A 41 -2.42 5.32 6.16
N ALA A 42 -2.43 5.04 7.47
CA ALA A 42 -2.54 6.06 8.52
C ALA A 42 -1.32 7.00 8.55
N ALA A 43 -0.10 6.46 8.40
CA ALA A 43 1.13 7.26 8.42
C ALA A 43 1.27 8.18 7.19
N ALA A 44 0.77 7.73 6.04
CA ALA A 44 0.80 8.48 4.79
C ALA A 44 -0.47 9.31 4.54
N GLY A 45 -1.54 9.11 5.32
CA GLY A 45 -2.83 9.77 5.10
C GLY A 45 -3.47 9.37 3.77
N VAL A 46 -3.29 8.12 3.35
CA VAL A 46 -3.80 7.58 2.07
C VAL A 46 -4.64 6.33 2.32
N SER A 47 -5.31 5.87 1.27
CA SER A 47 -5.90 4.54 1.20
C SER A 47 -5.16 3.72 0.15
N THR A 48 -4.50 2.64 0.56
CA THR A 48 -3.83 1.71 -0.35
C THR A 48 -4.62 0.41 -0.47
N GLN A 49 -4.82 -0.05 -1.70
CA GLN A 49 -5.47 -1.32 -2.03
C GLN A 49 -4.52 -2.19 -2.84
N ILE A 50 -4.33 -3.44 -2.43
CA ILE A 50 -3.46 -4.37 -3.16
C ILE A 50 -4.30 -5.22 -4.11
N ASP A 51 -4.12 -5.01 -5.41
CA ASP A 51 -4.67 -5.86 -6.45
C ASP A 51 -3.74 -7.08 -6.67
N GLN A 52 -4.29 -8.25 -6.33
CA GLN A 52 -3.62 -9.55 -6.42
C GLN A 52 -4.07 -10.36 -7.64
N SER A 53 -4.76 -9.75 -8.61
CA SER A 53 -5.11 -10.40 -9.88
C SER A 53 -3.88 -10.94 -10.62
N THR A 54 -2.74 -10.27 -10.44
CA THR A 54 -1.45 -10.61 -11.04
C THR A 54 -0.58 -11.55 -10.19
N LYS A 55 -1.08 -12.05 -9.06
CA LYS A 55 -0.30 -12.91 -8.13
C LYS A 55 0.35 -14.11 -8.79
N SER A 56 -0.32 -14.69 -9.81
CA SER A 56 0.17 -15.85 -10.56
C SER A 56 1.42 -15.53 -11.40
N PHE A 57 1.64 -14.25 -11.71
CA PHE A 57 2.82 -13.74 -12.42
C PHE A 57 3.96 -13.33 -11.46
N GLY A 58 3.78 -13.53 -10.14
CA GLY A 58 4.83 -13.24 -9.15
C GLY A 58 4.86 -11.81 -8.64
N TYR A 59 3.88 -10.97 -8.99
CA TYR A 59 3.74 -9.61 -8.47
C TYR A 59 2.28 -9.26 -8.17
N SER A 60 2.09 -8.16 -7.43
CA SER A 60 0.81 -7.52 -7.16
C SER A 60 0.95 -6.01 -7.34
N MET A 61 -0.18 -5.34 -7.54
CA MET A 61 -0.25 -3.90 -7.76
C MET A 61 -0.77 -3.21 -6.49
N ALA A 62 0.01 -2.32 -5.89
CA ALA A 62 -0.50 -1.41 -4.87
C ALA A 62 -1.10 -0.16 -5.51
N ASN A 63 -2.41 -0.04 -5.45
CA ASN A 63 -3.17 1.11 -5.89
C ASN A 63 -3.34 2.06 -4.70
N ILE A 64 -2.76 3.26 -4.79
CA ILE A 64 -2.72 4.25 -3.73
C ILE A 64 -3.66 5.40 -4.10
N TYR A 65 -4.54 5.75 -3.17
CA TYR A 65 -5.55 6.78 -3.30
C TYR A 65 -5.35 7.84 -2.22
N GLY A 66 -5.24 9.10 -2.63
CA GLY A 66 -4.98 10.23 -1.74
C GLY A 66 -4.31 11.39 -2.47
N THR A 67 -3.70 12.30 -1.72
CA THR A 67 -2.92 13.41 -2.29
C THR A 67 -1.61 12.91 -2.93
N GLU A 68 -1.02 13.70 -3.81
CA GLU A 68 0.29 13.37 -4.41
C GLU A 68 1.38 13.21 -3.34
N GLU A 69 1.40 14.09 -2.34
CA GLU A 69 2.34 14.02 -1.22
C GLU A 69 2.15 12.75 -0.39
N GLY A 70 0.90 12.42 -0.03
CA GLY A 70 0.58 11.19 0.69
C GLY A 70 0.96 9.95 -0.12
N THR A 71 0.73 9.99 -1.43
CA THR A 71 1.09 8.92 -2.36
C THR A 71 2.60 8.72 -2.43
N ALA A 72 3.38 9.81 -2.56
CA ALA A 72 4.84 9.75 -2.54
C ALA A 72 5.36 9.17 -1.22
N LYS A 73 4.76 9.60 -0.09
CA LYS A 73 5.10 9.08 1.24
C LYS A 73 4.77 7.59 1.38
N ALA A 74 3.62 7.15 0.92
CA ALA A 74 3.21 5.75 0.94
C ALA A 74 4.16 4.87 0.10
N LYS A 75 4.54 5.33 -1.10
CA LYS A 75 5.53 4.65 -1.95
C LYS A 75 6.88 4.50 -1.25
N LEU A 76 7.34 5.55 -0.57
CA LEU A 76 8.59 5.51 0.18
C LEU A 76 8.56 4.48 1.31
N ILE A 77 7.47 4.46 2.11
CA ILE A 77 7.29 3.50 3.19
C ILE A 77 7.19 2.06 2.64
N LEU A 78 6.46 1.84 1.54
CA LEU A 78 6.36 0.54 0.88
C LEU A 78 7.73 0.03 0.44
N ARG A 79 8.52 0.86 -0.25
CA ARG A 79 9.87 0.53 -0.71
C ARG A 79 10.81 0.22 0.46
N GLN A 80 10.75 1.01 1.54
CA GLN A 80 11.52 0.75 2.76
C GLN A 80 11.17 -0.62 3.34
N LYS A 81 9.88 -0.91 3.54
CA LYS A 81 9.43 -2.21 4.05
C LYS A 81 9.82 -3.38 3.13
N ILE A 82 9.77 -3.19 1.81
CA ILE A 82 10.22 -4.22 0.85
C ILE A 82 11.74 -4.44 0.97
N SER A 83 12.52 -3.39 1.18
CA SER A 83 13.97 -3.51 1.42
C SER A 83 14.30 -4.17 2.75
N GLU A 84 13.47 -3.98 3.77
CA GLU A 84 13.57 -4.63 5.09
C GLU A 84 13.06 -6.07 5.08
N TYR A 85 12.25 -6.43 4.08
CA TYR A 85 11.68 -7.76 3.97
C TYR A 85 12.79 -8.81 3.88
N ARG A 86 12.92 -9.56 4.97
CA ARG A 86 13.71 -10.78 5.00
C ARG A 86 12.75 -11.95 4.84
N PRO A 87 12.88 -12.76 3.78
CA PRO A 87 12.09 -13.96 3.67
C PRO A 87 12.37 -14.82 4.90
N LEU A 88 11.32 -15.18 5.63
CA LEU A 88 11.40 -16.23 6.64
C LEU A 88 11.84 -17.49 5.89
N ARG A 89 13.09 -17.91 6.11
CA ARG A 89 13.57 -19.21 5.66
C ARG A 89 12.81 -20.25 6.48
N GLY A 90 11.82 -20.92 5.88
CA GLY A 90 11.08 -22.01 6.50
C GLY A 90 9.68 -22.13 5.95
#